data_AF-A0A3N5G9G0-F1
#
_entry.id   AF-A0A3N5G9G0-F1
#
_cell.length_a   1.000
_cell.length_b   1.000
_cell.length_c   1.000
_cell.angle_alpha   90.00
_cell.angle_beta   90.00
_cell.angle_gamma   90.00
#
_symmetry.space_group_name_H-M   'P 1'
#
loop_
_entity.id
_entity.type
_entity.pdbx_description
1 polymer ?
#
loop_
_entity_poly.entity_id
_entity_poly.type
_entity_poly.pdbx_seq_one_letter_code
_entity_poly.pdbx_strand_id
1 'polypeptide(L)'
;MKNWSSLGWALVLLVTGCAEGAKLAQRSQEGGVVTYPFKADQGPMLSSFRKDALGLMKDTCGGSYAIVREGEAKGRARVVGGIEGGQEMVRERRWGIEFRCK
;
A
#
# COMPACT_ATOMS: atom_id res chain seq x y z
N MET A 1 43.01 17.86 24.53
CA MET A 1 41.62 17.37 24.63
C MET A 1 41.16 17.11 23.20
N LYS A 2 40.88 15.84 22.87
CA LYS A 2 40.82 15.33 21.49
C LYS A 2 39.36 15.24 21.05
N ASN A 3 38.98 16.09 20.09
CA ASN A 3 37.62 16.22 19.57
C ASN A 3 37.29 14.99 18.71
N TRP A 4 36.78 13.92 19.34
CA TRP A 4 36.26 12.74 18.66
C TRP A 4 34.81 12.49 19.11
N SER A 5 33.88 13.33 18.66
CA SER A 5 32.44 13.11 18.94
C SER A 5 31.50 13.78 17.93
N SER A 6 31.95 14.03 16.69
CA SER A 6 31.13 14.69 15.67
C SER A 6 30.82 13.83 14.44
N LEU A 7 31.02 12.51 14.52
CA LEU A 7 30.81 11.58 13.40
C LEU A 7 29.74 10.50 13.68
N GLY A 8 29.10 10.52 14.85
CA GLY A 8 28.13 9.50 15.25
C GLY A 8 26.69 9.75 14.77
N TRP A 9 26.33 10.99 14.42
CA TRP A 9 24.92 11.35 14.17
C TRP A 9 24.49 11.33 12.70
N ALA A 10 25.41 11.12 11.75
CA ALA A 10 25.07 11.12 10.33
C ALA A 10 24.48 9.80 9.82
N LEU A 11 24.53 8.71 10.60
CA LEU A 11 24.23 7.35 10.07
C LEU A 11 22.80 6.85 10.32
N VAL A 12 21.94 7.60 11.02
CA VAL A 12 20.61 7.07 11.45
C VAL A 12 19.48 7.40 10.47
N LEU A 13 19.71 8.16 9.39
CA LEU A 13 18.65 8.68 8.52
C LEU A 13 18.22 7.79 7.34
N LEU A 14 18.73 6.57 7.17
CA LEU A 14 18.59 5.85 5.89
C LEU A 14 17.64 4.66 5.84
N VAL A 15 16.70 4.50 6.77
CA VAL A 15 15.70 3.42 6.68
C VAL A 15 14.27 3.91 6.89
N THR A 16 13.84 4.91 6.12
CA THR A 16 12.40 5.11 5.87
C THR A 16 12.01 4.22 4.69
N GLY A 17 11.58 2.98 4.98
CA GLY A 17 10.93 2.15 3.98
C GLY A 17 9.60 2.80 3.59
N CYS A 18 9.47 3.26 2.34
CA CYS A 18 8.18 3.68 1.78
C CYS A 18 7.27 2.45 1.67
N ALA A 19 6.46 2.20 2.70
CA ALA A 19 5.39 1.22 2.60
C ALA A 19 4.41 1.69 1.50
N GLU A 20 4.31 0.95 0.40
CA GLU A 20 3.38 1.25 -0.70
C GLU A 20 1.93 1.01 -0.24
N GLY A 21 1.28 2.06 0.27
CA GLY A 21 -0.10 2.08 0.73
C GLY A 21 -1.16 1.98 -0.38
N ALA A 22 -2.28 2.66 -0.19
CA ALA A 22 -3.33 2.73 -1.21
C ALA A 22 -2.84 3.49 -2.45
N LYS A 23 -3.16 2.98 -3.64
CA LYS A 23 -2.79 3.60 -4.92
C LYS A 23 -3.86 3.40 -5.97
N LEU A 24 -3.97 4.37 -6.88
CA LEU A 24 -4.81 4.26 -8.07
C LEU A 24 -4.12 3.36 -9.09
N ALA A 25 -4.64 2.14 -9.27
CA ALA A 25 -4.12 1.16 -10.22
C ALA A 25 -4.56 1.47 -11.66
N GLN A 26 -5.76 2.04 -11.83
CA GLN A 26 -6.26 2.50 -13.13
C GLN A 26 -7.12 3.74 -12.93
N ARG A 27 -6.99 4.71 -13.84
CA ARG A 27 -7.84 5.91 -13.89
C ARG A 27 -8.61 5.93 -15.20
N SER A 28 -9.89 6.27 -15.14
CA SER A 28 -10.76 6.54 -16.28
C SER A 28 -11.46 7.90 -16.09
N GLN A 29 -12.08 8.43 -17.15
CA GLN A 29 -12.86 9.66 -17.07
C GLN A 29 -14.08 9.49 -16.13
N GLU A 30 -14.63 8.28 -16.08
CA GLU A 30 -15.82 7.96 -15.27
C GLU A 30 -15.48 7.34 -13.90
N GLY A 31 -14.21 7.16 -13.54
CA GLY A 31 -13.83 6.48 -12.30
C GLY A 31 -12.45 5.83 -12.31
N GLY A 32 -12.33 4.63 -11.74
CA GLY A 32 -11.05 3.93 -11.72
C GLY A 32 -11.03 2.68 -10.84
N VAL A 33 -9.82 2.18 -10.60
CA VAL A 33 -9.54 1.09 -9.67
C VAL A 33 -8.47 1.55 -8.70
N VAL A 34 -8.77 1.52 -7.40
CA VAL A 34 -7.77 1.69 -6.34
C VAL A 34 -7.38 0.32 -5.79
N THR A 35 -6.12 0.17 -5.42
CA THR A 35 -5.61 -1.05 -4.78
C THR A 35 -4.82 -0.70 -3.53
N TYR A 36 -4.92 -1.53 -2.50
CA TYR A 36 -4.16 -1.35 -1.26
C TYR A 36 -3.73 -2.69 -0.67
N PRO A 37 -2.57 -2.75 0.02
CA PRO A 37 -2.12 -3.97 0.66
C PRO A 37 -2.93 -4.26 1.94
N PHE A 38 -3.07 -5.55 2.27
CA PHE A 38 -3.64 -5.96 3.56
C PHE A 38 -2.94 -7.20 4.10
N LYS A 39 -2.85 -7.31 5.43
CA LYS A 39 -2.39 -8.53 6.09
C LYS A 39 -3.52 -9.56 6.09
N ALA A 40 -3.23 -10.80 5.74
CA ALA A 40 -4.24 -11.86 5.66
C ALA A 40 -5.00 -12.05 6.99
N ASP A 41 -4.31 -11.89 8.12
CA ASP A 41 -4.86 -12.00 9.47
C ASP A 41 -5.89 -10.89 9.82
N GLN A 42 -5.66 -9.66 9.36
CA GLN A 42 -6.53 -8.51 9.62
C GLN A 42 -7.67 -8.38 8.59
N GLY A 43 -7.51 -8.99 7.42
CA GLY A 43 -8.44 -8.87 6.30
C GLY A 43 -8.42 -7.49 5.62
N PRO A 44 -9.08 -7.36 4.46
CA PRO A 44 -9.03 -6.16 3.65
C PRO A 44 -9.84 -4.99 4.23
N MET A 45 -10.84 -5.28 5.08
CA MET A 45 -11.74 -4.26 5.63
C MET A 45 -11.13 -3.49 6.81
N LEU A 46 -10.32 -4.16 7.63
CA LEU A 46 -9.68 -3.58 8.82
C LEU A 46 -8.30 -2.97 8.52
N SER A 47 -7.81 -3.12 7.29
CA SER A 47 -6.57 -2.48 6.85
C SER A 47 -6.70 -0.96 6.91
N SER A 48 -5.76 -0.29 7.59
CA SER A 48 -5.70 1.18 7.64
C SER A 48 -5.70 1.82 6.25
N PHE A 49 -5.12 1.13 5.26
CA PHE A 49 -5.06 1.58 3.88
C PHE A 49 -6.41 1.60 3.15
N ARG A 50 -7.46 0.97 3.69
CA ARG A 50 -8.82 1.10 3.13
C ARG A 50 -9.30 2.55 3.20
N LYS A 51 -9.03 3.23 4.33
CA LYS A 51 -9.40 4.63 4.50
C LYS A 51 -8.71 5.51 3.45
N ASP A 52 -7.42 5.28 3.21
CA ASP A 52 -6.66 6.00 2.19
C ASP A 52 -7.19 5.72 0.78
N ALA A 53 -7.59 4.47 0.48
CA ALA A 53 -8.19 4.11 -0.79
C ALA A 53 -9.52 4.84 -1.04
N LEU A 54 -10.38 4.93 -0.01
CA LEU A 54 -11.63 5.69 -0.08
C LEU A 54 -11.39 7.20 -0.23
N GLY A 55 -10.32 7.73 0.39
CA GLY A 55 -9.86 9.10 0.20
C GLY A 55 -9.45 9.36 -1.26
N LEU A 56 -8.59 8.50 -1.81
CA LEU A 56 -8.17 8.60 -3.22
C LEU A 56 -9.34 8.55 -4.19
N MET A 57 -10.37 7.73 -3.93
CA MET A 57 -11.58 7.70 -4.75
C MET A 57 -12.34 9.03 -4.69
N LYS A 58 -12.49 9.60 -3.49
CA LYS A 58 -13.12 10.91 -3.29
C LYS A 58 -12.36 12.02 -4.02
N ASP A 59 -11.05 12.06 -3.86
CA ASP A 59 -10.19 13.05 -4.48
C ASP A 59 -10.17 12.91 -6.00
N THR A 60 -10.22 11.68 -6.51
CA THR A 60 -10.26 11.40 -7.95
C THR A 60 -11.55 11.92 -8.59
N CYS A 61 -12.68 11.79 -7.91
CA CYS A 61 -13.98 12.24 -8.40
C CYS A 61 -14.32 13.70 -8.02
N GLY A 62 -13.56 14.32 -7.11
CA GLY A 62 -13.87 15.66 -6.58
C GLY A 62 -15.19 15.70 -5.78
N GLY A 63 -15.72 14.57 -5.34
CA GLY A 63 -17.07 14.48 -4.78
C GLY A 63 -17.53 13.06 -4.51
N SER A 64 -18.76 12.76 -4.93
CA SER A 64 -19.39 11.46 -4.72
C SER A 64 -18.92 10.40 -5.72
N TYR A 65 -18.85 9.16 -5.25
CA TYR A 65 -18.55 7.99 -6.07
C TYR A 65 -19.49 6.84 -5.70
N ALA A 66 -19.52 5.82 -6.57
CA ALA A 66 -20.14 4.53 -6.33
C ALA A 66 -19.08 3.43 -6.45
N ILE A 67 -19.06 2.51 -5.49
CA ILE A 67 -18.26 1.29 -5.60
C ILE A 67 -19.00 0.32 -6.53
N VAL A 68 -18.33 -0.12 -7.59
CA VAL A 68 -18.90 -1.05 -8.58
C VAL A 68 -18.57 -2.49 -8.20
N ARG A 69 -17.32 -2.74 -7.82
CA ARG A 69 -16.83 -4.07 -7.47
C ARG A 69 -15.65 -3.98 -6.51
N GLU A 70 -15.56 -4.94 -5.59
CA GLU A 70 -14.41 -5.14 -4.71
C GLU A 70 -13.93 -6.59 -4.77
N GLY A 71 -12.63 -6.82 -4.58
CA GLY A 71 -12.07 -8.17 -4.52
C GLY A 71 -10.56 -8.22 -4.33
N GLU A 72 -10.02 -9.42 -4.08
CA GLU A 72 -8.56 -9.61 -4.03
C GLU A 72 -8.00 -9.35 -5.43
N ALA A 73 -7.20 -8.28 -5.55
CA ALA A 73 -6.47 -7.97 -6.78
C ALA A 73 -5.30 -8.95 -6.89
N LYS A 74 -4.95 -9.35 -8.11
CA LYS A 74 -3.84 -10.27 -8.39
C LYS A 74 -2.54 -9.65 -7.83
N GLY A 75 -2.17 -10.03 -6.61
CA GLY A 75 -0.96 -9.56 -5.96
C GLY A 75 0.26 -9.99 -6.77
N ARG A 76 1.24 -9.11 -6.92
CA ARG A 76 2.52 -9.47 -7.52
C ARG A 76 3.22 -10.36 -6.49
N ALA A 77 3.18 -11.67 -6.67
CA ALA A 77 3.94 -12.60 -5.82
C ALA A 77 5.44 -12.32 -6.05
N ARG A 78 6.08 -11.61 -5.13
CA ARG A 78 7.54 -11.49 -5.09
C ARG A 78 8.05 -12.69 -4.32
N VAL A 79 8.70 -13.63 -5.01
CA VAL A 79 9.55 -14.62 -4.34
C VAL A 79 10.78 -13.84 -3.88
N VAL A 80 10.84 -13.48 -2.59
CA VAL A 80 12.09 -12.99 -2.01
C VAL A 80 12.99 -14.21 -1.89
N GLY A 81 14.05 -14.26 -2.69
CA GLY A 81 15.01 -15.36 -2.68
C GLY A 81 15.50 -15.64 -1.26
N GLY A 82 15.44 -16.91 -0.87
CA GLY A 82 15.66 -17.37 0.49
C GLY A 82 17.06 -17.01 1.01
N ILE A 83 17.07 -16.38 2.18
CA ILE A 83 18.19 -16.44 3.10
C ILE A 83 17.84 -17.56 4.09
N GLU A 84 18.77 -18.49 4.27
CA GLU A 84 18.69 -19.67 5.14
C GLU A 84 17.86 -19.44 6.42
N GLY A 85 16.79 -20.21 6.61
CA GLY A 85 16.16 -20.40 7.92
C GLY A 85 14.69 -19.97 8.10
N GLY A 86 14.03 -19.35 7.12
CA GLY A 86 12.61 -18.99 7.29
C GLY A 86 11.94 -18.57 5.98
N GLN A 87 11.19 -19.49 5.38
CA GLN A 87 10.30 -19.15 4.27
C GLN A 87 9.03 -18.50 4.83
N GLU A 88 9.12 -17.26 5.32
CA GLU A 88 7.90 -16.48 5.51
C GLU A 88 7.47 -15.99 4.12
N MET A 89 6.60 -16.77 3.48
CA MET A 89 5.88 -16.33 2.28
C MET A 89 4.99 -15.15 2.67
N VAL A 90 5.54 -13.93 2.76
CA VAL A 90 4.76 -12.70 2.82
C VAL A 90 4.16 -12.49 1.43
N ARG A 91 3.13 -13.27 1.11
CA ARG A 91 2.29 -13.04 -0.06
C ARG A 91 1.58 -11.71 0.19
N GLU A 92 2.14 -10.60 -0.30
CA GLU A 92 1.49 -9.29 -0.28
C GLU A 92 0.16 -9.38 -1.03
N ARG A 93 -0.91 -9.65 -0.29
CA ARG A 93 -2.27 -9.63 -0.80
C ARG A 93 -2.68 -8.17 -0.96
N ARG A 94 -3.29 -7.87 -2.10
CA ARG A 94 -3.84 -6.54 -2.37
C ARG A 94 -5.32 -6.65 -2.59
N TRP A 95 -6.07 -5.71 -2.03
CA TRP A 95 -7.49 -5.57 -2.28
C TRP A 95 -7.69 -4.49 -3.33
N GLY A 96 -8.57 -4.74 -4.30
CA GLY A 96 -8.95 -3.81 -5.35
C GLY A 96 -10.38 -3.33 -5.17
N ILE A 97 -10.61 -2.04 -5.38
CA ILE A 97 -11.93 -1.42 -5.42
C ILE A 97 -12.07 -0.72 -6.77
N GLU A 98 -12.98 -1.21 -7.60
CA GLU A 98 -13.45 -0.53 -8.79
C GLU A 98 -14.57 0.45 -8.40
N PHE A 99 -14.45 1.68 -8.89
CA PHE A 99 -15.38 2.75 -8.58
C PHE A 99 -15.72 3.57 -9.82
N ARG A 100 -16.91 4.19 -9.79
CA ARG A 100 -17.35 5.20 -10.73
C ARG A 100 -17.67 6.49 -10.01
N CYS A 101 -17.30 7.62 -10.62
CA CYS A 101 -17.72 8.93 -10.16
C CYS A 101 -19.22 9.12 -10.42
N LYS A 102 -19.86 9.94 -9.58
CA LYS A 102 -21.27 10.32 -9.73
C LYS A 102 -21.39 11.76 -10.21
#